data_AF-A0A3N4K2S5-F1
#
_entry.id   AF-A0A3N4K2S5-F1
#
_cell.length_a   1.000
_cell.length_b   1.000
_cell.length_c   1.000
_cell.angle_alpha   90.00
_cell.angle_beta   90.00
_cell.angle_gamma   90.00
#
_symmetry.space_group_name_H-M   'P 1'
#
loop_
_entity.id
_entity.type
_entity.pdbx_description
1 polymer ?
#
loop_
_entity_poly.entity_id
_entity_poly.type
_entity_poly.pdbx_seq_one_letter_code
_entity_poly.pdbx_strand_id
1 'polypeptide(L)'
;MMFIATIGPIAVNDATWVHRLIAHNASEREDAFRDGVRARDGKCVILGVVNRGVYRGAWIGWEAAHIFLLEKESLWINSCQNGFILQATIHHQLFDQYLISVNPGGSYEIVVFDDDSLGLDGRILDPVCRDPANPHRVSDQLLRWHFRQSVLGNMRGSGEPIFEHDFPSGTDMMTEIREGPYTQERLEMEFALRWRGVG
;
A
#
# COMPACT_ATOMS: atom_id res chain seq x y z
N MET A 1 -4.43 7.11 24.05
CA MET A 1 -2.99 7.04 24.38
C MET A 1 -2.50 5.66 23.96
N MET A 2 -2.01 5.51 22.73
CA MET A 2 -1.51 4.23 22.21
C MET A 2 -0.02 4.13 22.54
N PHE A 3 0.38 3.05 23.21
CA PHE A 3 1.79 2.73 23.42
C PHE A 3 2.19 1.67 22.40
N ILE A 4 3.06 2.04 21.46
CA ILE A 4 3.74 1.08 20.59
C ILE A 4 4.86 0.46 21.44
N ALA A 5 4.75 -0.83 21.78
CA ALA A 5 5.83 -1.54 22.44
C ALA A 5 6.93 -1.83 21.42
N THR A 6 8.08 -1.14 21.54
CA THR A 6 9.22 -1.33 20.66
C THR A 6 10.30 -2.16 21.34
N ILE A 7 10.84 -3.13 20.62
CA ILE A 7 12.08 -3.82 20.99
C ILE A 7 13.23 -2.90 20.55
N GLY A 8 13.52 -1.87 21.36
CA GLY A 8 14.62 -0.92 21.15
C GLY A 8 14.18 0.52 20.84
N PRO A 9 15.07 1.52 21.01
CA PRO A 9 14.76 2.92 20.74
C PRO A 9 14.57 3.14 19.23
N ILE A 10 13.37 3.56 18.82
CA ILE A 10 13.14 4.09 17.47
C ILE A 10 13.87 5.44 17.41
N ALA A 11 14.88 5.54 16.56
CA ALA A 11 15.43 6.84 16.18
C ALA A 11 14.38 7.56 15.34
N VAL A 12 13.79 8.64 15.88
CA VAL A 12 12.96 9.56 15.09
C VAL A 12 13.89 10.22 14.08
N ASN A 13 13.66 9.95 12.81
CA ASN A 13 14.44 10.43 11.68
C ASN A 13 13.57 11.43 10.91
N ASP A 14 14.15 12.55 10.49
CA ASP A 14 13.49 13.67 9.78
C ASP A 14 12.98 13.34 8.36
N ALA A 15 13.04 12.09 7.93
CA ALA A 15 12.57 11.64 6.63
C ALA A 15 11.13 12.08 6.31
N THR A 16 10.93 12.52 5.07
CA THR A 16 9.63 12.89 4.52
C THR A 16 8.89 11.64 4.02
N TRP A 17 7.57 11.58 4.22
CA TRP A 17 6.73 10.57 3.58
C TRP A 17 6.46 10.98 2.12
N VAL A 18 6.22 9.99 1.26
CA VAL A 18 5.95 10.23 -0.15
C VAL A 18 4.47 10.58 -0.32
N HIS A 19 4.16 11.78 -0.81
CA HIS A 19 2.79 12.11 -1.22
C HIS A 19 2.39 11.28 -2.45
N ARG A 20 1.16 10.78 -2.44
CA ARG A 20 0.62 9.96 -3.52
C ARG A 20 0.14 10.85 -4.67
N LEU A 21 0.78 10.76 -5.83
CA LEU A 21 0.22 11.31 -7.08
C LEU A 21 -0.84 10.34 -7.60
N ILE A 22 -2.09 10.80 -7.69
CA ILE A 22 -3.19 10.03 -8.31
C ILE A 22 -2.97 10.06 -9.83
N ALA A 23 -2.14 9.15 -10.34
CA ALA A 23 -1.94 9.01 -11.78
C ALA A 23 -3.08 8.17 -12.38
N HIS A 24 -4.06 8.83 -12.99
CA HIS A 24 -5.09 8.19 -13.82
C HIS A 24 -4.53 7.87 -15.21
N ASN A 25 -3.71 6.83 -15.34
CA ASN A 25 -3.23 6.38 -16.65
C ASN A 25 -4.05 5.19 -17.15
N ALA A 26 -5.19 5.50 -17.76
CA ALA A 26 -6.00 4.57 -18.55
C ALA A 26 -5.18 4.00 -19.72
N SER A 27 -4.51 2.87 -19.48
CA SER A 27 -3.77 2.11 -20.48
C SER A 27 -4.22 0.66 -20.45
N GLU A 28 -4.10 -0.07 -21.57
CA GLU A 28 -4.40 -1.53 -21.64
C GLU A 28 -3.63 -2.34 -20.57
N ARG A 29 -2.54 -1.78 -20.04
CA ARG A 29 -1.72 -2.37 -18.97
C ARG A 29 -2.40 -2.29 -17.60
N GLU A 30 -3.19 -1.24 -17.36
CA GLU A 30 -4.06 -1.11 -16.18
C GLU A 30 -5.16 -2.18 -16.17
N ASP A 31 -5.59 -2.66 -17.34
CA ASP A 31 -6.64 -3.67 -17.46
C ASP A 31 -6.21 -5.03 -16.88
N ALA A 32 -4.98 -5.49 -17.15
CA ALA A 32 -4.49 -6.78 -16.65
C ALA A 32 -4.32 -6.82 -15.12
N PHE A 33 -3.77 -5.73 -14.55
CA PHE A 33 -3.69 -5.57 -13.10
C PHE A 33 -5.08 -5.60 -12.47
N ARG A 34 -5.97 -4.75 -12.97
CA ARG A 34 -7.32 -4.58 -12.44
C ARG A 34 -8.10 -5.89 -12.50
N ASP A 35 -8.05 -6.57 -13.64
CA ASP A 35 -8.79 -7.82 -13.84
C ASP A 35 -8.21 -8.95 -12.99
N GLY A 36 -6.88 -9.03 -12.84
CA GLY A 36 -6.22 -9.98 -11.95
C GLY A 36 -6.60 -9.76 -10.47
N VAL A 37 -6.59 -8.51 -10.01
CA VAL A 37 -6.98 -8.15 -8.64
C VAL A 37 -8.47 -8.43 -8.39
N ARG A 38 -9.33 -8.09 -9.36
CA ARG A 38 -10.77 -8.40 -9.33
C ARG A 38 -11.05 -9.90 -9.24
N ALA A 39 -10.37 -10.70 -10.05
CA ALA A 39 -10.51 -12.15 -10.07
C ALA A 39 -10.02 -12.78 -8.76
N ARG A 40 -8.96 -12.24 -8.16
CA ARG A 40 -8.44 -12.70 -6.88
C ARG A 40 -9.41 -12.35 -5.74
N ASP A 41 -9.83 -11.10 -5.62
CA ASP A 41 -10.40 -10.60 -4.38
C ASP A 41 -11.93 -10.73 -4.30
N GLY A 42 -12.65 -10.27 -5.33
CA GLY A 42 -14.13 -10.31 -5.36
C GLY A 42 -14.86 -9.51 -4.25
N LYS A 43 -14.15 -8.79 -3.37
CA LYS A 43 -14.68 -8.12 -2.17
C LYS A 43 -13.75 -7.02 -1.68
N CYS A 44 -14.21 -6.20 -0.73
CA CYS A 44 -13.32 -5.29 0.01
C CYS A 44 -12.43 -6.14 0.89
N VAL A 45 -11.12 -6.12 0.67
CA VAL A 45 -10.22 -6.96 1.48
C VAL A 45 -9.96 -6.37 2.87
N ILE A 46 -10.28 -5.09 3.07
CA ILE A 46 -10.21 -4.38 4.36
C ILE A 46 -11.52 -4.52 5.13
N LEU A 47 -12.68 -4.33 4.48
CA LEU A 47 -13.98 -4.42 5.14
C LEU A 47 -14.54 -5.85 5.20
N GLY A 48 -14.05 -6.78 4.37
CA GLY A 48 -14.62 -8.11 4.17
C GLY A 48 -15.96 -8.12 3.42
N VAL A 49 -16.44 -6.97 2.93
CA VAL A 49 -17.74 -6.83 2.26
C VAL A 49 -17.67 -7.41 0.85
N VAL A 50 -18.44 -8.47 0.59
CA VAL A 50 -18.48 -9.14 -0.72
C VAL A 50 -19.14 -8.25 -1.78
N ASN A 51 -18.50 -8.12 -2.95
CA ASN A 51 -19.14 -7.51 -4.10
C ASN A 51 -20.16 -8.50 -4.70
N ARG A 52 -21.43 -8.35 -4.33
CA ARG A 52 -22.50 -9.20 -4.88
C ARG A 52 -22.70 -8.99 -6.38
N GLY A 53 -22.22 -7.91 -6.98
CA GLY A 53 -22.36 -7.62 -8.41
C GLY A 53 -21.36 -8.33 -9.32
N VAL A 54 -20.37 -9.05 -8.78
CA VAL A 54 -19.28 -9.67 -9.57
C VAL A 54 -19.81 -10.61 -10.66
N TYR A 55 -20.88 -11.38 -10.39
CA TYR A 55 -21.47 -12.29 -11.38
C TYR A 55 -22.09 -11.59 -12.59
N ARG A 56 -22.32 -10.27 -12.50
CA ARG A 56 -22.78 -9.41 -13.61
C ARG A 56 -21.68 -8.51 -14.17
N GLY A 57 -20.44 -8.69 -13.73
CA GLY A 57 -19.32 -7.80 -14.05
C GLY A 57 -19.45 -6.40 -13.44
N ALA A 58 -20.31 -6.20 -12.43
CA ALA A 58 -20.55 -4.89 -11.83
C ALA A 58 -19.51 -4.59 -10.74
N TRP A 59 -18.71 -3.55 -10.97
CA TRP A 59 -17.65 -3.08 -10.07
C TRP A 59 -17.85 -1.63 -9.61
N ILE A 60 -19.06 -1.09 -9.75
CA ILE A 60 -19.37 0.27 -9.28
C ILE A 60 -19.15 0.34 -7.78
N GLY A 61 -18.36 1.33 -7.32
CA GLY A 61 -17.98 1.50 -5.92
C GLY A 61 -16.87 0.56 -5.43
N TRP A 62 -16.26 -0.22 -6.32
CA TRP A 62 -15.19 -1.18 -6.06
C TRP A 62 -13.99 -0.91 -6.95
N GLU A 63 -12.84 -0.64 -6.35
CA GLU A 63 -11.67 -0.17 -7.07
C GLU A 63 -10.45 -1.04 -6.77
N ALA A 64 -9.65 -1.30 -7.80
CA ALA A 64 -8.36 -1.96 -7.66
C ALA A 64 -7.33 -0.91 -7.23
N ALA A 65 -7.03 -0.89 -5.94
CA ALA A 65 -6.06 0.01 -5.36
C ALA A 65 -4.66 -0.56 -5.57
N HIS A 66 -3.77 0.21 -6.19
CA HIS A 66 -2.34 -0.09 -6.15
C HIS A 66 -1.82 0.13 -4.73
N ILE A 67 -0.77 -0.57 -4.30
CA ILE A 67 -0.10 -0.36 -3.01
C ILE A 67 1.07 0.60 -3.21
N PHE A 68 1.89 0.35 -4.22
CA PHE A 68 3.05 1.16 -4.58
C PHE A 68 2.80 2.00 -5.83
N LEU A 69 3.37 3.21 -5.84
CA LEU A 69 3.15 4.23 -6.86
C LEU A 69 3.69 3.85 -8.25
N LEU A 70 2.89 4.16 -9.27
CA LEU A 70 3.06 3.81 -10.68
C LEU A 70 4.31 4.42 -11.35
N GLU A 71 4.83 5.54 -10.83
CA GLU A 71 5.92 6.29 -11.48
C GLU A 71 7.31 5.70 -11.20
N LYS A 72 7.43 4.74 -10.27
CA LYS A 72 8.73 4.37 -9.71
C LYS A 72 9.36 3.10 -10.27
N GLU A 73 8.60 2.08 -10.70
CA GLU A 73 9.16 0.83 -11.24
C GLU A 73 8.22 0.11 -12.23
N SER A 74 8.61 0.01 -13.51
CA SER A 74 7.82 -0.64 -14.58
C SER A 74 7.52 -2.13 -14.37
N LEU A 75 8.24 -2.78 -13.45
CA LEU A 75 8.16 -4.23 -13.22
C LEU A 75 6.93 -4.65 -12.40
N TRP A 76 6.39 -3.76 -11.56
CA TRP A 76 5.31 -4.09 -10.62
C TRP A 76 3.95 -3.50 -10.98
N ILE A 77 3.92 -2.56 -11.92
CA ILE A 77 2.71 -1.82 -12.32
C ILE A 77 1.57 -2.76 -12.71
N ASN A 78 1.89 -3.89 -13.34
CA ASN A 78 0.88 -4.82 -13.86
C ASN A 78 0.68 -6.07 -12.96
N SER A 79 1.38 -6.15 -11.83
CA SER A 79 1.32 -7.34 -10.99
C SER A 79 0.13 -7.28 -10.06
N CYS A 80 -0.70 -8.32 -10.07
CA CYS A 80 -1.78 -8.51 -9.08
C CYS A 80 -1.27 -8.43 -7.63
N GLN A 81 0.02 -8.73 -7.40
CA GLN A 81 0.64 -8.62 -6.08
C GLN A 81 0.79 -7.17 -5.58
N ASN A 82 0.69 -6.17 -6.46
CA ASN A 82 0.81 -4.74 -6.17
C ASN A 82 -0.53 -4.09 -5.85
N GLY A 83 -1.59 -4.84 -5.59
CA GLY A 83 -2.86 -4.22 -5.28
C GLY A 83 -3.91 -5.16 -4.75
N PHE A 84 -5.03 -4.57 -4.37
CA PHE A 84 -6.20 -5.29 -3.89
C PHE A 84 -7.48 -4.46 -4.08
N ILE A 85 -8.64 -5.12 -4.00
CA ILE A 85 -9.95 -4.48 -4.12
C ILE A 85 -10.33 -3.79 -2.81
N LEU A 86 -10.65 -2.49 -2.93
CA LEU A 86 -11.23 -1.66 -1.89
C LEU A 86 -12.60 -1.13 -2.32
N GLN A 87 -13.43 -0.76 -1.35
CA GLN A 87 -14.51 0.19 -1.65
C GLN A 87 -13.91 1.55 -1.98
N ALA A 88 -14.51 2.27 -2.94
CA ALA A 88 -14.02 3.58 -3.37
C ALA A 88 -13.81 4.56 -2.20
N THR A 89 -14.72 4.58 -1.23
CA THR A 89 -14.59 5.40 -0.03
C THR A 89 -13.35 5.04 0.80
N ILE A 90 -13.11 3.75 1.04
CA ILE A 90 -11.92 3.27 1.78
C ILE A 90 -10.64 3.56 1.00
N HIS A 91 -10.67 3.39 -0.32
CA HIS A 91 -9.54 3.66 -1.20
C HIS A 91 -9.09 5.12 -1.11
N HIS A 92 -9.98 6.06 -1.43
CA HIS A 92 -9.64 7.47 -1.56
C HIS A 92 -9.55 8.21 -0.22
N GLN A 93 -10.42 7.89 0.74
CA GLN A 93 -10.49 8.64 2.00
C GLN A 93 -9.49 8.15 3.04
N LEU A 94 -9.09 6.88 2.98
CA LEU A 94 -8.27 6.28 4.03
C LEU A 94 -6.93 5.75 3.50
N PHE A 95 -6.98 4.86 2.50
CA PHE A 95 -5.79 4.13 2.06
C PHE A 95 -4.79 5.05 1.33
N ASP A 96 -5.27 5.82 0.35
CA ASP A 96 -4.43 6.75 -0.43
C ASP A 96 -3.85 7.89 0.40
N GLN A 97 -4.55 8.25 1.48
CA GLN A 97 -4.13 9.29 2.43
C GLN A 97 -3.25 8.73 3.57
N TYR A 98 -2.91 7.44 3.50
CA TYR A 98 -2.16 6.74 4.52
C TYR A 98 -2.78 6.74 5.93
N LEU A 99 -4.07 7.02 6.06
CA LEU A 99 -4.81 6.99 7.34
C LEU A 99 -5.15 5.56 7.78
N ILE A 100 -5.07 4.60 6.87
CA ILE A 100 -5.08 3.17 7.19
C ILE A 100 -3.92 2.46 6.50
N SER A 101 -3.52 1.32 7.07
CA SER A 101 -2.48 0.48 6.49
C SER A 101 -2.60 -0.96 6.96
N VAL A 102 -1.81 -1.86 6.35
CA VAL A 102 -1.71 -3.26 6.79
C VAL A 102 -0.29 -3.53 7.25
N ASN A 103 -0.13 -4.07 8.45
CA ASN A 103 1.14 -4.49 9.01
C ASN A 103 1.39 -5.99 8.74
N PRO A 104 2.25 -6.36 7.77
CA PRO A 104 2.56 -7.75 7.47
C PRO A 104 3.59 -8.37 8.44
N GLY A 105 4.07 -7.63 9.45
CA GLY A 105 5.04 -8.12 10.44
C GLY A 105 4.48 -9.11 11.45
N GLY A 106 3.14 -9.21 11.55
CA GLY A 106 2.43 -10.16 12.38
C GLY A 106 1.36 -10.91 11.59
N SER A 107 0.11 -10.81 12.02
CA SER A 107 -1.04 -11.48 11.40
C SER A 107 -1.68 -10.73 10.22
N TYR A 108 -1.00 -9.74 9.63
CA TYR A 108 -1.56 -8.81 8.63
C TYR A 108 -2.65 -7.92 9.23
N GLU A 109 -2.38 -7.35 10.40
CA GLU A 109 -3.30 -6.46 11.10
C GLU A 109 -3.48 -5.15 10.32
N ILE A 110 -4.73 -4.72 10.24
CA ILE A 110 -5.13 -3.41 9.75
C ILE A 110 -4.87 -2.43 10.89
N VAL A 111 -4.12 -1.37 10.59
CA VAL A 111 -3.78 -0.30 11.53
C VAL A 111 -4.43 0.98 11.05
N VAL A 112 -5.16 1.63 11.94
CA VAL A 112 -5.81 2.92 11.70
C VAL A 112 -5.00 4.01 12.40
N PHE A 113 -4.67 5.07 11.67
CA PHE A 113 -3.87 6.20 12.16
C PHE A 113 -4.71 7.43 12.52
N ASP A 114 -6.03 7.35 12.32
CA ASP A 114 -7.02 8.38 12.62
C ASP A 114 -8.24 7.80 13.39
N ASP A 115 -9.38 8.48 13.43
CA ASP A 115 -10.62 8.01 14.05
C ASP A 115 -11.11 6.68 13.44
N ASP A 116 -11.25 5.67 14.28
CA ASP A 116 -11.70 4.33 13.88
C ASP A 116 -13.22 4.15 13.95
N SER A 117 -13.97 5.07 13.35
CA SER A 117 -15.45 5.00 13.28
C SER A 117 -15.99 3.73 12.60
N LEU A 118 -15.17 3.06 11.79
CA LEU A 118 -15.51 1.84 11.07
C LEU A 118 -15.09 0.54 11.81
N GLY A 119 -14.39 0.68 12.95
CA GLY A 119 -13.92 -0.44 13.77
C GLY A 119 -12.97 -1.36 13.02
N LEU A 120 -12.06 -0.81 12.21
CA LEU A 120 -11.10 -1.50 11.36
C LEU A 120 -9.81 -1.83 12.09
N ASP A 121 -9.45 -1.08 13.13
CA ASP A 121 -8.17 -1.27 13.83
C ASP A 121 -8.10 -2.67 14.46
N GLY A 122 -6.97 -3.34 14.28
CA GLY A 122 -6.75 -4.70 14.74
C GLY A 122 -7.50 -5.79 13.96
N ARG A 123 -8.33 -5.44 12.96
CA ARG A 123 -8.85 -6.44 12.01
C ARG A 123 -7.71 -7.04 11.21
N ILE A 124 -7.94 -8.19 10.60
CA ILE A 124 -6.93 -8.86 9.79
C ILE A 124 -7.30 -8.72 8.30
N LEU A 125 -6.33 -8.36 7.47
CA LEU A 125 -6.47 -8.36 6.01
C LEU A 125 -7.06 -9.69 5.52
N ASP A 126 -8.00 -9.61 4.58
CA ASP A 126 -8.71 -10.79 4.10
C ASP A 126 -7.73 -11.92 3.66
N PRO A 127 -7.98 -13.18 4.05
CA PRO A 127 -7.12 -14.32 3.71
C PRO A 127 -6.79 -14.43 2.22
N VAL A 128 -7.69 -13.99 1.34
CA VAL A 128 -7.51 -14.07 -0.12
C VAL A 128 -6.25 -13.34 -0.61
N CYS A 129 -5.82 -12.30 0.13
CA CYS A 129 -4.62 -11.53 -0.18
C CYS A 129 -3.33 -12.14 0.38
N ARG A 130 -3.43 -13.12 1.29
CA ARG A 130 -2.29 -13.62 2.08
C ARG A 130 -2.18 -15.15 2.10
N ASP A 131 -2.89 -15.82 1.20
CA ASP A 131 -2.75 -17.27 1.00
C ASP A 131 -1.34 -17.59 0.45
N PRO A 132 -0.50 -18.32 1.21
CA PRO A 132 0.86 -18.66 0.76
C PRO A 132 0.89 -19.58 -0.47
N ALA A 133 -0.20 -20.32 -0.75
CA ALA A 133 -0.30 -21.16 -1.94
C ALA A 133 -0.67 -20.36 -3.20
N ASN A 134 -1.15 -19.11 -3.05
CA ASN A 134 -1.53 -18.27 -4.17
C ASN A 134 -0.31 -17.43 -4.64
N PRO A 135 0.22 -17.66 -5.85
CA PRO A 135 1.35 -16.88 -6.38
C PRO A 135 0.99 -15.41 -6.59
N HIS A 136 -0.29 -15.08 -6.68
CA HIS A 136 -0.81 -13.71 -6.82
C HIS A 136 -1.21 -13.07 -5.49
N ARG A 137 -0.85 -13.69 -4.34
CA ARG A 137 -1.00 -13.05 -3.02
C ARG A 137 -0.31 -11.69 -3.01
N VAL A 138 -0.85 -10.76 -2.23
CA VAL A 138 -0.31 -9.42 -2.07
C VAL A 138 1.12 -9.51 -1.53
N SER A 139 2.01 -8.69 -2.07
CA SER A 139 3.40 -8.69 -1.67
C SER A 139 3.58 -8.10 -0.27
N ASP A 140 4.13 -8.90 0.64
CA ASP A 140 4.48 -8.45 1.99
C ASP A 140 5.42 -7.24 1.95
N GLN A 141 6.29 -7.16 0.95
CA GLN A 141 7.22 -6.07 0.81
C GLN A 141 6.55 -4.75 0.43
N LEU A 142 5.55 -4.80 -0.44
CA LEU A 142 4.77 -3.62 -0.79
C LEU A 142 3.89 -3.17 0.37
N LEU A 143 3.31 -4.12 1.12
CA LEU A 143 2.61 -3.82 2.36
C LEU A 143 3.53 -3.16 3.40
N ARG A 144 4.75 -3.69 3.60
CA ARG A 144 5.76 -3.06 4.48
C ARG A 144 6.09 -1.65 4.04
N TRP A 145 6.24 -1.43 2.72
CA TRP A 145 6.50 -0.10 2.20
C TRP A 145 5.36 0.87 2.52
N HIS A 146 4.12 0.49 2.21
CA HIS A 146 2.94 1.33 2.48
C HIS A 146 2.76 1.58 3.98
N PHE A 147 2.94 0.55 4.82
CA PHE A 147 2.91 0.66 6.28
C PHE A 147 3.90 1.70 6.80
N ARG A 148 5.13 1.71 6.28
CA ARG A 148 6.13 2.71 6.65
C ARG A 148 5.72 4.11 6.23
N GLN A 149 5.13 4.28 5.04
CA GLN A 149 4.62 5.59 4.63
C GLN A 149 3.50 6.07 5.56
N SER A 150 2.58 5.19 5.96
CA SER A 150 1.55 5.50 6.95
C SER A 150 2.12 5.87 8.30
N VAL A 151 3.13 5.14 8.78
CA VAL A 151 3.82 5.48 10.01
C VAL A 151 4.50 6.84 9.89
N LEU A 152 5.25 7.11 8.82
CA LEU A 152 5.98 8.38 8.64
C LEU A 152 5.04 9.59 8.50
N GLY A 153 3.96 9.44 7.71
CA GLY A 153 2.98 10.50 7.51
C GLY A 153 2.21 10.85 8.78
N ASN A 154 1.98 9.86 9.66
CA ASN A 154 1.16 10.05 10.85
C ASN A 154 1.95 10.16 12.17
N MET A 155 3.24 9.79 12.21
CA MET A 155 4.10 9.99 13.40
C MET A 155 4.40 11.48 13.70
N ARG A 156 3.89 12.41 12.90
CA ARG A 156 3.95 13.87 13.15
C ARG A 156 2.67 14.44 13.82
N GLY A 157 1.69 13.61 14.17
CA GLY A 157 0.36 14.02 14.65
C GLY A 157 0.20 14.34 16.15
N SER A 158 0.93 15.32 16.69
CA SER A 158 0.50 16.04 17.91
C SER A 158 0.42 17.57 17.73
N GLY A 159 0.30 18.08 16.50
CA GLY A 159 -0.15 19.48 16.33
C GLY A 159 0.24 20.27 15.09
N GLU A 160 0.79 19.70 14.02
CA GLU A 160 1.09 20.48 12.80
C GLU A 160 0.25 20.00 11.60
N PRO A 161 -0.31 20.93 10.81
CA PRO A 161 -1.16 20.58 9.66
C PRO A 161 -0.36 19.82 8.59
N ILE A 162 -1.07 18.91 7.91
CA ILE A 162 -0.58 18.19 6.73
C ILE A 162 -0.34 19.25 5.64
N PHE A 163 0.90 19.69 5.46
CA PHE A 163 1.22 20.67 4.44
C PHE A 163 0.93 20.10 3.05
N GLU A 164 0.01 20.73 2.34
CA GLU A 164 0.01 20.71 0.87
C GLU A 164 1.05 21.71 0.35
N HIS A 165 1.63 21.37 -0.81
CA HIS A 165 2.35 22.21 -1.78
C HIS A 165 3.88 22.12 -1.89
N ASP A 166 4.25 21.91 -3.16
CA ASP A 166 5.44 22.30 -3.91
C ASP A 166 6.75 21.51 -3.71
N PHE A 167 6.80 20.33 -4.34
CA PHE A 167 8.08 19.88 -4.89
C PHE A 167 8.39 20.69 -6.17
N PRO A 168 9.58 21.31 -6.29
CA PRO A 168 9.96 21.98 -7.51
C PRO A 168 10.01 20.96 -8.66
N SER A 169 9.36 21.28 -9.76
CA SER A 169 9.34 20.45 -10.96
C SER A 169 10.76 20.32 -11.53
N GLY A 170 11.34 19.12 -11.41
CA GLY A 170 12.59 18.77 -12.11
C GLY A 170 13.65 18.00 -11.32
N THR A 171 13.45 17.65 -10.05
CA THR A 171 14.45 16.89 -9.28
C THR A 171 14.35 15.38 -9.55
N ASP A 172 15.47 14.75 -9.92
CA ASP A 172 15.57 13.31 -10.14
C ASP A 172 15.45 12.54 -8.82
N MET A 173 14.21 12.15 -8.52
CA MET A 173 13.76 11.44 -7.32
C MET A 173 14.51 10.11 -7.06
N MET A 174 15.17 9.52 -8.07
CA MET A 174 16.03 8.35 -7.86
C MET A 174 17.29 8.68 -7.04
N THR A 175 17.78 9.91 -7.09
CA THR A 175 18.96 10.34 -6.33
C THR A 175 18.64 10.39 -4.83
N GLU A 176 17.49 10.96 -4.46
CA GLU A 176 17.06 11.03 -3.06
C GLU A 176 16.65 9.66 -2.47
N ILE A 177 16.14 8.73 -3.29
CA ILE A 177 15.88 7.36 -2.83
C ILE A 177 17.18 6.54 -2.70
N ARG A 178 18.20 6.83 -3.53
CA ARG A 178 19.52 6.19 -3.43
C ARG A 178 20.32 6.66 -2.23
N GLU A 179 20.14 7.91 -1.82
CA GLU A 179 20.83 8.51 -0.67
C GLU A 179 19.99 8.44 0.63
N GLY A 180 18.74 8.00 0.53
CA GLY A 180 17.85 7.79 1.66
C GLY A 180 18.26 6.59 2.56
N PRO A 181 17.86 6.61 3.85
CA PRO A 181 18.43 5.75 4.90
C PRO A 181 18.09 4.24 4.82
N TYR A 182 17.45 3.77 3.74
CA TYR A 182 16.97 2.39 3.58
C TYR A 182 17.56 1.66 2.36
N THR A 183 18.79 2.02 1.96
CA THR A 183 19.55 1.38 0.88
C THR A 183 19.64 -0.14 1.01
N GLN A 184 19.75 -0.67 2.24
CA GLN A 184 19.92 -2.11 2.50
C GLN A 184 18.68 -2.94 2.13
N GLU A 185 17.49 -2.49 2.48
CA GLU A 185 16.26 -3.25 2.25
C GLU A 185 15.78 -3.14 0.80
N ARG A 186 16.13 -2.03 0.13
CA ARG A 186 15.98 -1.91 -1.33
C ARG A 186 17.00 -2.78 -2.06
N LEU A 187 18.21 -2.92 -1.52
CA LEU A 187 19.18 -3.94 -1.98
C LEU A 187 18.58 -5.34 -1.83
N GLU A 188 17.98 -5.67 -0.69
CA GLU A 188 17.32 -6.97 -0.47
C GLU A 188 16.13 -7.19 -1.41
N MET A 189 15.36 -6.14 -1.75
CA MET A 189 14.33 -6.15 -2.79
C MET A 189 14.92 -6.49 -4.17
N GLU A 190 15.95 -5.75 -4.58
CA GLU A 190 16.68 -5.95 -5.84
C GLU A 190 17.33 -7.34 -5.92
N PHE A 191 17.92 -7.84 -4.83
CA PHE A 191 18.50 -9.18 -4.73
C PHE A 191 17.44 -10.28 -4.81
N ALA A 192 16.32 -10.13 -4.10
CA ALA A 192 15.21 -11.08 -4.14
C ALA A 192 14.56 -11.16 -5.54
N LEU A 193 14.56 -10.05 -6.28
CA LEU A 193 14.03 -9.95 -7.64
C LEU A 193 14.98 -10.57 -8.68
N ARG A 194 16.29 -10.34 -8.59
CA ARG A 194 17.29 -10.96 -9.49
C ARG A 194 17.34 -12.49 -9.36
N TRP A 195 17.10 -13.02 -8.17
CA TRP A 195 17.08 -14.47 -7.94
C TRP A 195 15.82 -15.18 -8.44
N ARG A 196 14.72 -14.47 -8.75
CA ARG A 196 13.49 -15.06 -9.33
C ARG A 196 13.43 -14.98 -10.86
N GLY A 197 14.38 -14.31 -11.51
CA GLY A 197 14.51 -14.24 -12.97
C GLY A 197 15.56 -15.18 -13.56
N VAL A 198 16.21 -16.00 -12.73
CA VAL A 198 17.17 -17.04 -13.16
C VAL A 198 16.69 -18.38 -12.60
N GLY A 199 15.88 -19.06 -13.38
CA GLY A 199 15.36 -20.41 -13.13
C GLY A 199 14.62 -20.90 -14.35
#